data_AF-A0A849USD9-F1
#
_entry.id   AF-A0A849USD9-F1
#
_cell.length_a   1.000
_cell.length_b   1.000
_cell.length_c   1.000
_cell.angle_alpha   90.00
_cell.angle_beta   90.00
_cell.angle_gamma   90.00
#
_symmetry.space_group_name_H-M   'P 1'
#
loop_
_entity.id
_entity.type
_entity.pdbx_description
1 polymer ?
#
loop_
_entity_poly.entity_id
_entity_poly.type
_entity_poly.pdbx_seq_one_letter_code
_entity_poly.pdbx_strand_id
1 'polypeptide(L)' 'MGNKFATNLKQTIIGLKENPFNVSFKYVDVRYAVVFKFPYAAHYTVNKKEYLVIIYTVFAFQENPEK' A
#
# COMPACT_ATOMS: atom_id res chain seq x y z
N MET A 1 -0.22 -17.53 -9.96
CA MET A 1 -0.79 -16.42 -9.15
C MET A 1 0.28 -15.45 -8.63
N GLY A 2 1.42 -15.93 -8.11
CA GLY A 2 2.49 -15.06 -7.57
C GLY A 2 2.98 -13.94 -8.50
N ASN A 3 3.25 -14.24 -9.79
CA ASN A 3 3.70 -13.21 -10.74
C ASN A 3 2.67 -12.08 -10.94
N LYS A 4 1.37 -12.42 -10.96
CA LYS A 4 0.31 -11.40 -11.08
C LYS A 4 0.28 -10.51 -9.84
N PHE A 5 0.40 -11.09 -8.65
CA PHE A 5 0.49 -10.33 -7.41
C PHE A 5 1.70 -9.40 -7.41
N ALA A 6 2.90 -9.90 -7.73
CA ALA A 6 4.12 -9.11 -7.76
C ALA A 6 4.03 -7.94 -8.75
N THR A 7 3.46 -8.16 -9.94
CA THR A 7 3.22 -7.10 -10.92
C THR A 7 2.27 -6.02 -10.40
N ASN A 8 1.14 -6.41 -9.80
CA ASN A 8 0.18 -5.44 -9.27
C ASN A 8 0.76 -4.67 -8.08
N LEU A 9 1.48 -5.35 -7.17
CA LEU A 9 2.16 -4.70 -6.06
C LEU A 9 3.19 -3.69 -6.56
N LYS A 10 4.00 -4.06 -7.56
CA LYS A 10 4.98 -3.14 -8.17
C LYS A 10 4.29 -1.92 -8.78
N GLN A 11 3.18 -2.10 -9.49
CA GLN A 11 2.41 -0.99 -10.06
C GLN A 11 1.85 -0.08 -8.96
N THR A 12 1.31 -0.64 -7.87
CA THR A 12 0.88 0.15 -6.70
C THR A 12 2.03 0.99 -6.15
N ILE A 13 3.21 0.39 -5.97
CA ILE A 13 4.40 1.10 -5.45
C ILE A 13 4.88 2.21 -6.40
N ILE A 14 4.84 1.98 -7.71
CA ILE A 14 5.16 3.01 -8.72
C ILE A 14 4.18 4.17 -8.62
N GLY A 15 2.88 3.90 -8.49
CA GLY A 15 1.87 4.94 -8.30
C GLY A 15 2.10 5.75 -7.01
N LEU A 16 2.58 5.12 -5.94
CA LEU A 16 2.96 5.83 -4.71
C LEU A 16 4.16 6.76 -4.92
N LYS A 17 5.11 6.38 -5.78
CA LYS A 17 6.24 7.26 -6.12
C LYS A 17 5.77 8.52 -6.86
N GLU A 18 4.79 8.38 -7.74
CA GLU A 18 4.26 9.50 -8.54
C GLU A 18 3.33 10.40 -7.72
N ASN A 19 2.44 9.81 -6.90
CA ASN A 19 1.54 10.55 -6.03
C ASN A 19 1.30 9.81 -4.70
N PRO A 20 2.17 10.02 -3.69
CA PRO A 20 2.09 9.34 -2.41
C PRO A 20 0.91 9.79 -1.53
N PHE A 21 0.13 10.77 -1.98
CA PHE A 21 -1.00 11.34 -1.24
C PHE A 21 -2.36 11.00 -1.87
N ASN A 22 -2.38 10.23 -2.96
CA ASN A 22 -3.60 9.82 -3.67
C ASN A 22 -4.48 8.83 -2.90
N VAL A 23 -4.03 8.34 -1.74
CA VAL A 23 -4.76 7.39 -0.91
C VAL A 23 -5.02 7.93 0.48
N SER A 24 -6.13 7.47 1.03
CA SER A 24 -6.66 7.89 2.33
C SER A 24 -5.75 7.50 3.49
N PHE A 25 -5.72 8.35 4.51
CA PHE A 25 -5.06 8.07 5.78
C PHE A 25 -5.86 7.04 6.57
N LYS A 26 -5.16 6.17 7.30
CA LYS A 26 -5.78 5.27 8.27
C LYS A 26 -5.67 5.82 9.69
N TYR A 27 -4.48 6.27 10.10
CA TYR A 27 -4.20 6.87 11.42
C TYR A 27 -3.01 7.84 11.33
N VAL A 28 -3.13 9.04 11.91
CA VAL A 28 -2.08 10.07 12.01
C VAL A 28 -1.31 10.27 10.69
N ASP A 29 -0.17 9.60 10.50
CA ASP A 29 0.70 9.70 9.33
C ASP A 29 0.78 8.42 8.47
N VAL A 30 0.15 7.33 8.90
CA VAL A 30 0.16 6.05 8.18
C VAL A 30 -0.94 6.03 7.13
N ARG A 31 -0.53 5.72 5.90
CA ARG A 31 -1.35 5.63 4.70
C ARG A 31 -1.45 4.20 4.20
N TYR A 32 -2.45 3.94 3.37
CA TYR A 32 -2.72 2.60 2.87
C TYR A 32 -2.95 2.55 1.37
N ALA A 33 -2.17 1.72 0.68
CA ALA A 33 -2.29 1.52 -0.76
C ALA A 33 -2.80 0.12 -1.07
N VAL A 34 -4.00 0.02 -1.63
CA VAL A 34 -4.60 -1.26 -2.02
C VAL A 34 -3.91 -1.83 -3.26
N VAL A 35 -3.50 -3.09 -3.17
CA VAL A 35 -2.98 -3.84 -4.31
C VAL A 35 -4.17 -4.26 -5.17
N PHE A 36 -4.24 -3.72 -6.37
CA PHE A 36 -5.37 -3.96 -7.26
C PHE A 36 -5.62 -5.47 -7.49
N LYS A 37 -6.89 -5.89 -7.41
CA LYS A 37 -7.34 -7.31 -7.53
C LYS A 37 -6.87 -8.26 -6.43
N PHE A 38 -6.20 -7.78 -5.40
CA PHE A 38 -5.76 -8.60 -4.28
C PHE A 38 -6.26 -8.01 -2.95
N PRO A 39 -6.67 -8.84 -1.99
CA PRO A 39 -7.10 -8.40 -0.66
C PRO A 39 -5.89 -8.02 0.22
N TYR A 40 -4.92 -7.31 -0.35
CA TYR A 40 -3.65 -6.95 0.24
C TYR A 40 -3.40 -5.47 0.08
N ALA A 41 -2.71 -4.86 1.05
CA ALA A 41 -2.36 -3.46 0.94
C ALA A 41 -1.09 -3.12 1.71
N ALA A 42 -0.41 -2.10 1.20
CA ALA A 42 0.85 -1.60 1.72
C ALA A 42 0.60 -0.49 2.75
N HIS A 43 1.06 -0.67 3.99
CA HIS A 43 1.19 0.42 4.96
C HIS A 43 2.45 1.20 4.68
N TYR A 44 2.33 2.51 4.57
CA TYR A 44 3.47 3.38 4.32
C TYR A 44 3.29 4.76 4.97
N THR A 45 4.41 5.46 5.13
CA THR A 45 4.46 6.88 5.50
C THR A 45 5.21 7.67 4.43
N VAL A 46 5.09 8.99 4.49
CA VAL A 46 5.79 9.90 3.59
C VAL A 46 6.62 10.85 4.45
N ASN A 47 7.95 10.72 4.38
CA ASN A 47 8.85 11.71 4.93
C ASN A 47 8.92 12.89 3.95
N LYS A 48 8.22 13.98 4.28
CA LYS A 48 8.18 15.19 3.45
C LYS A 48 9.51 15.92 3.35
N LYS A 49 10.40 15.78 4.35
CA LYS A 49 11.70 16.47 4.37
C LYS A 49 12.68 15.80 3.40
N GLU A 50 12.64 14.47 3.34
CA GLU A 50 13.55 13.66 2.53
C GLU A 50 12.92 13.22 1.19
N TYR A 51 11.66 13.62 0.93
CA TYR A 51 10.87 13.17 -0.22
C TYR A 51 10.86 11.63 -0.36
N LEU A 52 10.77 10.94 0.77
CA LEU A 52 10.90 9.49 0.86
C LEU A 52 9.55 8.84 1.22
N VAL A 53 9.18 7.80 0.47
CA VAL A 53 8.06 6.92 0.79
C VAL A 53 8.62 5.67 1.47
N ILE A 54 8.20 5.42 2.71
CA ILE A 54 8.67 4.28 3.51
C ILE A 54 7.53 3.29 3.62
N ILE A 55 7.68 2.13 2.99
CA ILE A 55 6.73 1.02 3.09
C ILE A 55 7.16 0.11 4.23
N TYR A 56 6.33 -0.01 5.26
CA TYR A 56 6.64 -0.83 6.43
C TYR A 56 6.24 -2.29 6.26
N THR A 57 5.09 -2.53 5.62
CA THR A 57 4.54 -3.87 5.49
C THR A 57 3.50 -3.94 4.36
N VAL A 58 3.34 -5.13 3.81
CA VAL A 58 2.25 -5.50 2.90
C VAL A 58 1.50 -6.66 3.56
N PHE A 59 0.20 -6.49 3.83
CA PHE A 59 -0.58 -7.50 4.54
C PHE A 59 -1.96 -7.71 3.92
N ALA A 60 -2.52 -8.90 4.15
CA ALA A 60 -3.87 -9.22 3.75
C ALA A 60 -4.88 -8.55 4.72
N PHE A 61 -5.87 -7.83 4.18
CA PHE A 61 -6.90 -7.16 4.98
C PHE A 61 -8.28 -7.81 4.85
N GLN A 62 -8.37 -8.96 4.17
CA GLN A 62 -9.57 -9.78 4.26
C GLN A 62 -9.71 -10.29 5.70
N GLU A 63 -10.76 -9.86 6.37
CA GLU A 63 -11.24 -10.55 7.56
C GLU A 63 -11.82 -11.90 7.13
N ASN A 64 -11.55 -12.94 7.92
CA ASN A 64 -12.26 -14.20 7.77
C ASN A 64 -13.70 -13.94 8.22
N PRO A 65 -14.72 -14.05 7.34
CA PRO A 65 -16.10 -13.76 7.70
C PRO A 65 -16.68 -14.71 8.75
N GLU A 66 -16.01 -15.82 9.04
CA GLU A 66 -16.40 -16.79 10.07
C GLU A 66 -15.82 -16.49 11.47
N LYS A 67 -15.16 -15.34 11.65
CA LYS A 67 -14.56 -14.94 12.94
C LYS A 67 -15.43 -13.96 13.72
#